data_AF-A0A2T0M745-F1
#
_entry.id   AF-A0A2T0M745-F1
#
_cell.length_a   1.000
_cell.length_b   1.000
_cell.length_c   1.000
_cell.angle_alpha   90.00
_cell.angle_beta   90.00
_cell.angle_gamma   90.00
#
_symmetry.space_group_name_H-M   'P 1'
#
loop_
_entity.id
_entity.type
_entity.pdbx_description
1 polymer ?
#
loop_
_entity_poly.entity_id
_entity_poly.type
_entity_poly.pdbx_seq_one_letter_code
_entity_poly.pdbx_strand_id
1 'polypeptide(L)'
;MTDHVIEVAYSHLYPGLILDAPADAADFLVLFGDDSESRAQLLRDSTGRPVLRMGGYMTAKGTVIDERVWTVRETVQRGNRVRLRLGRSLP
;
A
#
# COMPACT_ATOMS: atom_id res chain seq x y z
N MET A 1 -9.32 11.94 -12.57
CA MET A 1 -8.75 11.11 -11.49
C MET A 1 -8.32 9.82 -12.16
N THR A 2 -7.02 9.61 -12.29
CA THR A 2 -6.50 8.36 -12.83
C THR A 2 -6.35 7.43 -11.63
N ASP A 3 -7.29 6.52 -11.45
CA ASP A 3 -7.21 5.54 -10.38
C ASP A 3 -6.14 4.50 -10.77
N HIS A 4 -4.94 4.67 -10.25
CA HIS A 4 -3.89 3.68 -10.41
C HIS A 4 -4.24 2.45 -9.58
N VAL A 5 -4.35 1.29 -10.21
CA VAL A 5 -4.63 0.02 -9.50
C VAL A 5 -3.32 -0.74 -9.32
N ILE A 6 -3.09 -1.23 -8.10
CA ILE A 6 -2.03 -2.18 -7.80
C ILE A 6 -2.65 -3.49 -7.28
N GLU A 7 -2.16 -4.61 -7.79
CA GLU A 7 -2.62 -5.93 -7.39
C GLU A 7 -1.69 -6.52 -6.33
N VAL A 8 -2.29 -7.13 -5.30
CA VAL A 8 -1.59 -7.83 -4.23
C VAL A 8 -2.19 -9.22 -4.12
N ALA A 9 -1.37 -10.26 -4.24
CA ALA A 9 -1.82 -11.66 -4.21
C ALA A 9 -2.39 -12.14 -2.86
N TYR A 10 -2.42 -11.29 -1.83
CA TYR A 10 -2.82 -11.62 -0.47
C TYR A 10 -4.04 -10.78 -0.08
N SER A 11 -4.80 -11.20 0.92
CA SER A 11 -5.90 -10.42 1.49
C SER A 11 -5.48 -9.39 2.54
N HIS A 12 -4.17 -9.33 2.86
CA HIS A 12 -3.63 -8.46 3.90
C HIS A 12 -2.25 -7.94 3.54
N LEU A 13 -1.93 -6.73 4.00
CA LEU A 13 -0.55 -6.25 4.06
C LEU A 13 0.20 -6.88 5.23
N TYR A 14 1.51 -7.08 5.06
CA TYR A 14 2.40 -7.58 6.10
C TYR A 14 3.83 -7.04 5.92
N PRO A 15 4.66 -7.04 6.98
CA PRO A 15 6.04 -6.58 6.87
C PRO A 15 6.85 -7.40 5.87
N GLY A 16 7.54 -6.73 4.95
CA GLY A 16 8.32 -7.35 3.89
C GLY A 16 7.58 -7.50 2.56
N LEU A 17 6.26 -7.32 2.51
CA LEU A 17 5.50 -7.28 1.27
C LEU A 17 6.04 -6.20 0.34
N ILE A 18 6.12 -6.50 -0.95
CA ILE A 18 6.58 -5.57 -1.99
C ILE A 18 5.36 -5.13 -2.79
N LEU A 19 5.10 -3.83 -2.81
CA LEU A 19 4.12 -3.21 -3.69
C LEU A 19 4.84 -2.67 -4.93
N ASP A 20 4.27 -2.92 -6.11
CA ASP A 20 4.78 -2.38 -7.37
C ASP A 20 3.79 -1.33 -7.90
N ALA A 21 4.05 -0.06 -7.58
CA ALA A 21 3.18 1.08 -7.88
C ALA A 21 3.77 1.94 -9.01
N PRO A 22 2.96 2.77 -9.69
CA PRO A 22 3.48 3.81 -10.57
C PRO A 22 4.36 4.81 -9.79
N ALA A 23 5.48 5.23 -10.36
CA ALA A 23 6.46 6.07 -9.68
C ALA A 23 5.98 7.51 -9.41
N ASP A 24 5.00 7.97 -10.18
CA ASP A 24 4.38 9.29 -10.14
C ASP A 24 3.04 9.31 -9.38
N ALA A 25 2.56 8.15 -8.93
CA ALA A 25 1.31 8.02 -8.18
C ALA A 25 1.55 8.11 -6.67
N ALA A 26 0.96 9.14 -6.04
CA ALA A 26 0.88 9.22 -4.58
C ALA A 26 -0.37 8.52 -4.03
N ASP A 27 -1.40 8.32 -4.85
CA ASP A 27 -2.66 7.67 -4.49
C ASP A 27 -2.94 6.52 -5.46
N PHE A 28 -3.34 5.38 -4.92
CA PHE A 28 -3.70 4.21 -5.72
C PHE A 28 -4.73 3.32 -5.00
N LEU A 29 -5.51 2.60 -5.80
CA LEU A 29 -6.38 1.53 -5.33
C LEU A 29 -5.57 0.24 -5.23
N VAL A 30 -5.68 -0.45 -4.09
CA VAL A 30 -5.08 -1.76 -3.88
C VAL A 30 -6.18 -2.80 -4.02
N LEU A 31 -6.03 -3.66 -5.02
CA LEU A 31 -6.86 -4.84 -5.22
C LEU A 31 -6.15 -6.04 -4.59
N PHE A 32 -6.77 -6.60 -3.56
CA PHE A 32 -6.26 -7.78 -2.87
C PHE A 32 -6.70 -9.07 -3.56
N GLY A 33 -5.98 -10.17 -3.29
CA GLY A 33 -6.21 -11.46 -3.94
C GLY A 33 -7.51 -12.16 -3.54
N ASP A 34 -8.28 -11.58 -2.61
CA ASP A 34 -9.64 -12.00 -2.26
C ASP A 34 -10.71 -11.05 -2.82
N ASP A 35 -10.36 -10.25 -3.84
CA ASP A 35 -11.20 -9.25 -4.50
C ASP A 35 -11.66 -8.09 -3.59
N SER A 36 -11.17 -8.02 -2.35
CA SER A 36 -11.35 -6.82 -1.54
C SER A 36 -10.45 -5.69 -2.05
N GLU A 37 -10.90 -4.45 -1.85
CA GLU A 37 -10.17 -3.27 -2.31
C GLU A 37 -10.05 -2.22 -1.22
N SER A 38 -8.97 -1.45 -1.26
CA SER A 38 -8.79 -0.29 -0.39
C SER A 38 -7.93 0.77 -1.05
N ARG A 39 -8.20 2.03 -0.72
CA ARG A 39 -7.35 3.15 -1.15
C ARG A 39 -6.09 3.19 -0.30
N ALA A 40 -4.96 3.37 -0.95
CA ALA A 40 -3.68 3.62 -0.30
C ALA A 40 -3.04 4.91 -0.79
N GLN A 41 -2.32 5.57 0.11
CA GLN A 41 -1.61 6.81 -0.14
C GLN A 41 -0.15 6.66 0.27
N LEU A 42 0.76 6.97 -0.64
CA LEU A 42 2.19 7.10 -0.35
C LEU A 42 2.47 8.53 0.13
N LEU A 43 2.77 8.65 1.41
CA LEU A 43 3.02 9.92 2.09
C LEU A 43 4.48 10.00 2.55
N ARG A 44 4.86 11.16 3.09
CA ARG A 44 6.11 11.34 3.83
C ARG A 44 5.80 11.71 5.27
N ASP A 45 6.50 11.10 6.21
CA ASP A 45 6.42 11.49 7.62
C ASP A 45 7.12 12.83 7.89
N SER A 46 7.10 13.30 9.13
CA SER A 46 7.74 14.56 9.55
C SER A 46 9.26 14.59 9.37
N THR A 47 9.89 13.43 9.18
CA THR A 47 11.33 13.29 8.89
C THR A 47 11.60 13.14 7.40
N GLY A 48 10.57 13.24 6.56
CA GLY A 48 10.64 13.08 5.11
C GLY A 48 10.70 11.63 4.63
N ARG A 49 10.58 10.64 5.52
CA ARG A 49 10.64 9.22 5.15
C ARG A 49 9.31 8.76 4.56
N PRO A 50 9.33 7.91 3.52
CA PRO A 50 8.11 7.39 2.92
C PRO A 50 7.34 6.48 3.89
N VAL A 51 6.03 6.67 3.94
CA VAL A 51 5.07 5.82 4.66
C VAL A 51 3.86 5.55 3.77
N LEU A 52 3.25 4.39 3.91
CA LEU A 52 2.03 4.03 3.18
C LEU A 52 0.84 4.09 4.15
N ARG A 53 -0.10 4.99 3.91
CA ARG A 53 -1.40 4.96 4.58
C ARG A 53 -2.33 4.05 3.78
N MET A 54 -2.88 3.02 4.43
CA MET A 54 -3.86 2.12 3.85
C MET A 54 -5.20 2.36 4.52
N GLY A 55 -6.23 2.70 3.75
CA GLY A 55 -7.60 2.84 4.22
C GLY A 55 -8.14 1.54 4.82
N GLY A 56 -9.14 1.64 5.69
CA GLY A 56 -9.81 0.46 6.21
C GLY A 56 -10.57 -0.29 5.10
N TYR A 57 -10.68 -1.61 5.24
CA TYR A 57 -11.37 -2.48 4.29
C TYR A 57 -11.94 -3.72 4.98
N MET A 58 -12.82 -4.42 4.29
CA MET A 58 -13.36 -5.70 4.73
C MET A 58 -12.91 -6.77 3.74
N THR A 59 -12.27 -7.82 4.25
CA THR A 59 -11.90 -8.99 3.45
C THR A 59 -13.15 -9.72 2.97
N ALA A 60 -13.05 -10.55 1.93
CA ALA A 60 -14.18 -11.34 1.44
C ALA A 60 -14.78 -12.30 2.50
N LYS A 61 -14.03 -12.61 3.55
CA LYS A 61 -14.48 -13.43 4.69
C LYS A 61 -15.17 -12.62 5.80
N GLY A 62 -15.35 -11.31 5.61
CA GLY A 62 -16.00 -10.43 6.59
C GLY A 62 -15.08 -9.91 7.70
N THR A 63 -13.76 -10.16 7.62
CA THR A 63 -12.82 -9.57 8.59
C THR A 63 -12.65 -8.08 8.28
N VAL A 64 -13.00 -7.22 9.24
CA VAL A 64 -12.75 -5.78 9.18
C VAL A 64 -11.29 -5.49 9.53
N ILE A 65 -10.62 -4.75 8.65
CA ILE A 65 -9.28 -4.24 8.85
C ILE A 65 -9.39 -2.72 8.92
N ASP A 66 -9.03 -2.16 10.08
CA ASP A 66 -9.01 -0.71 10.25
C ASP A 66 -7.91 -0.06 9.39
N GLU A 67 -8.05 1.25 9.18
CA GLU A 67 -7.01 2.06 8.57
C GLU A 67 -5.67 1.86 9.29
N ARG A 68 -4.59 1.69 8.54
CA ARG A 68 -3.24 1.53 9.10
C ARG A 68 -2.19 2.25 8.29
N VAL A 69 -1.22 2.82 8.98
CA VAL A 69 0.00 3.36 8.37
C VAL A 69 1.11 2.33 8.44
N TRP A 70 1.85 2.16 7.36
CA TRP A 70 2.96 1.23 7.23
C TRP A 70 4.25 2.00 6.94
N THR A 71 5.34 1.65 7.62
CA THR A 71 6.65 2.19 7.23
C THR A 71 7.09 1.60 5.89
N VAL A 72 7.84 2.37 5.09
CA VAL A 72 8.49 1.86 3.88
C VAL A 72 9.98 1.68 4.17
N ARG A 73 10.47 0.44 4.09
CA ARG A 73 11.87 0.10 4.39
C ARG A 73 12.80 0.27 3.19
N GLU A 74 12.26 0.09 1.99
CA GLU A 74 13.03 0.17 0.76
C GLU A 74 12.15 0.74 -0.36
N THR A 75 12.74 1.61 -1.17
CA THR A 75 12.10 2.21 -2.34
C THR A 75 13.05 2.06 -3.52
N VAL A 76 12.67 1.26 -4.51
CA VAL A 76 13.47 1.02 -5.72
C VAL A 76 12.68 1.48 -6.92
N GLN A 77 13.11 2.59 -7.53
CA GLN A 77 12.52 3.08 -8.77
C GLN A 77 13.08 2.33 -9.98
N ARG A 78 12.20 1.89 -10.88
CA ARG A 78 12.53 1.22 -12.14
C ARG A 78 11.67 1.84 -13.25
N GLY A 79 12.23 2.82 -13.95
CA GLY A 79 11.49 3.57 -14.97
C GLY A 79 10.30 4.31 -14.36
N ASN A 80 9.09 4.01 -14.87
CA ASN A 80 7.82 4.58 -14.41
C ASN A 80 7.18 3.81 -13.25
N ARG A 81 7.87 2.83 -12.66
CA ARG A 81 7.38 2.07 -11.50
C ARG A 81 8.29 2.23 -10.30
N VAL A 82 7.72 2.08 -9.11
CA VAL A 82 8.40 2.08 -7.84
C VAL A 82 8.03 0.83 -7.06
N ARG A 83 9.05 0.11 -6.59
CA ARG A 83 8.89 -1.01 -5.68
C ARG A 83 9.05 -0.52 -4.25
N LEU A 84 8.02 -0.71 -3.45
CA LEU A 84 7.96 -0.33 -2.04
C LEU A 84 8.00 -1.59 -1.20
N ARG A 85 9.07 -1.81 -0.43
CA ARG A 85 9.09 -2.87 0.58
C ARG A 85 8.50 -2.34 1.88
N LEU A 86 7.39 -2.92 2.32
CA LEU A 86 6.73 -2.54 3.55
C LEU A 86 7.53 -2.98 4.79
N GLY A 87 7.49 -2.15 5.81
CA GLY A 87 8.00 -2.43 7.15
C GLY A 87 6.86 -2.77 8.12
N ARG A 88 6.99 -2.30 9.35
CA ARG A 88 5.97 -2.52 10.38
C ARG A 88 4.80 -1.57 10.16
N SER A 89 3.60 -2.01 10.53
CA SER A 89 2.50 -1.07 10.76
C SER A 89 2.80 -0.21 11.99
N LEU A 90 2.39 1.05 11.94
CA LEU A 90 2.40 1.96 13.07
C LEU A 90 1.11 1.78 13.89
N PRO A 91 1.16 2.05 15.21
CA PRO A 91 -0.03 2.11 16.06
C PRO A 91 -1.01 3.20 15.61
#